data_AF-A0A9X8RLH4-F1
#
_entry.id   AF-A0A9X8RLH4-F1
#
_cell.length_a   1.000
_cell.length_b   1.000
_cell.length_c   1.000
_cell.angle_alpha   90.00
_cell.angle_beta   90.00
_cell.angle_gamma   90.00
#
_symmetry.space_group_name_H-M   'P 1'
#
loop_
_entity.id
_entity.type
_entity.pdbx_description
1 polymer ?
#
loop_
_entity_poly.entity_id
_entity_poly.type
_entity_poly.pdbx_seq_one_letter_code
_entity_poly.pdbx_strand_id
1 'polypeptide(L)'
;MNIPKQVKVGGLSYKIEETEEPILVNNQLCYGLADYRTKTIKLSNNLQSQRVKEATFLHELFHCIFRDRCIESEDEEYLVDVLAKGLHQVIIDNPKIFECKKKVNCNPITYPSIPPDKLESIELRGM
;
A
#
# COMPACT_ATOMS: atom_id res chain seq x y z
N MET A 1 5.11 -7.15 7.53
CA MET A 1 4.18 -6.62 6.51
C MET A 1 4.55 -7.15 5.13
N ASN A 2 3.62 -7.25 4.18
CA ASN A 2 3.99 -7.68 2.82
C ASN A 2 4.41 -6.48 1.97
N ILE A 3 5.65 -6.49 1.47
CA ILE A 3 6.16 -5.45 0.57
C ILE A 3 5.58 -5.71 -0.84
N PRO A 4 4.85 -4.76 -1.45
CA PRO A 4 4.30 -4.94 -2.78
C PRO A 4 5.37 -4.81 -3.85
N LYS A 5 5.12 -5.35 -5.06
CA LYS A 5 6.02 -5.18 -6.22
C LYS A 5 5.98 -3.77 -6.82
N GLN A 6 4.91 -3.03 -6.55
CA GLN A 6 4.72 -1.65 -6.99
C GLN A 6 3.86 -0.90 -5.99
N VAL A 7 4.13 0.39 -5.80
CA VAL A 7 3.33 1.32 -4.99
C VAL A 7 3.07 2.60 -5.76
N LYS A 8 1.92 3.24 -5.51
CA LYS A 8 1.58 4.53 -6.13
C LYS A 8 1.70 5.65 -5.10
N VAL A 9 2.43 6.70 -5.45
CA VAL A 9 2.63 7.90 -4.64
C VAL A 9 2.45 9.10 -5.55
N GLY A 10 1.58 10.05 -5.20
CA GLY A 10 1.47 11.28 -6.00
C GLY A 10 0.96 11.14 -7.43
N GLY A 11 0.33 10.01 -7.76
CA GLY A 11 0.00 9.66 -9.14
C GLY A 11 1.13 8.96 -9.91
N LEU A 12 2.34 8.87 -9.35
CA LEU A 12 3.48 8.13 -9.90
C LEU A 12 3.49 6.69 -9.39
N SER A 13 3.86 5.74 -10.26
CA SER A 13 4.01 4.33 -9.89
C SER A 13 5.48 3.99 -9.70
N TYR A 14 5.85 3.62 -8.48
CA TYR A 14 7.21 3.20 -8.12
C TYR A 14 7.31 1.68 -8.10
N LYS A 15 8.25 1.12 -8.86
CA LYS A 15 8.56 -0.32 -8.83
C LYS A 15 9.44 -0.61 -7.61
N ILE A 16 9.18 -1.73 -6.93
CA ILE A 16 10.05 -2.21 -5.85
C ILE A 16 10.99 -3.26 -6.45
N GLU A 17 12.28 -3.06 -6.30
CA GLU A 17 13.33 -3.96 -6.76
C GLU A 17 14.26 -4.35 -5.62
N GLU A 18 14.56 -5.64 -5.55
CA GLU A 18 15.53 -6.18 -4.61
C GLU A 18 16.85 -6.42 -5.35
N THR A 19 17.99 -6.10 -4.71
CA THR A 19 19.30 -6.22 -5.33
C THR A 19 20.35 -6.79 -4.38
N GLU A 20 21.20 -7.67 -4.91
CA GLU A 20 22.38 -8.20 -4.20
C GLU A 20 23.57 -7.23 -4.25
N GLU A 21 23.58 -6.32 -5.23
CA GLU A 21 24.65 -5.35 -5.41
C GLU A 21 24.60 -4.29 -4.31
N PRO A 22 25.76 -3.82 -3.81
CA PRO A 22 25.79 -2.76 -2.82
C PRO A 22 25.19 -1.47 -3.37
N ILE A 23 24.21 -0.92 -2.65
CA ILE A 23 23.63 0.39 -2.96
C ILE A 23 24.55 1.44 -2.35
N LEU A 24 25.17 2.27 -3.19
CA LEU A 24 26.08 3.32 -2.76
C LEU A 24 25.50 4.71 -3.07
N VAL A 25 25.36 5.54 -2.06
CA VAL A 25 24.98 6.96 -2.18
C VAL A 25 26.10 7.78 -1.57
N ASN A 26 26.72 8.68 -2.34
CA ASN A 26 27.86 9.50 -1.88
C ASN A 26 28.98 8.68 -1.20
N ASN A 27 29.32 7.52 -1.79
CA ASN A 27 30.28 6.55 -1.25
C ASN A 27 29.91 5.90 0.10
N GLN A 28 28.67 6.05 0.55
CA GLN A 28 28.14 5.38 1.74
C GLN A 28 27.26 4.20 1.34
N LEU A 29 27.40 3.09 2.06
CA LEU A 29 26.58 1.91 1.88
C LEU A 29 25.19 2.14 2.47
N CYS A 30 24.16 1.97 1.64
CA CYS A 30 22.77 2.14 2.01
C CYS A 30 21.99 0.83 1.90
N TYR A 31 20.93 0.71 2.68
CA TYR A 31 20.03 -0.45 2.67
C TYR A 31 18.88 -0.28 1.67
N GLY A 32 18.55 0.95 1.32
CA GLY A 32 17.53 1.30 0.34
C GLY A 32 17.96 2.50 -0.50
N LEU A 33 17.22 2.73 -1.58
CA LEU A 33 17.31 3.95 -2.38
C LEU A 33 16.03 4.18 -3.20
N ALA A 34 15.39 5.33 -3.00
CA ALA A 34 14.34 5.86 -3.87
C ALA A 34 14.95 6.61 -5.07
N ASP A 35 14.97 5.99 -6.24
CA ASP A 35 15.34 6.64 -7.49
C ASP A 35 14.13 7.32 -8.13
N TYR A 36 14.06 8.63 -7.97
CA TYR A 36 12.99 9.46 -8.50
C TYR A 36 13.01 9.59 -10.02
N ARG A 37 14.13 9.32 -10.69
CA ARG A 37 14.21 9.40 -12.15
C ARG A 37 13.61 8.14 -12.75
N THR A 38 14.06 6.97 -12.30
CA THR A 38 13.59 5.67 -12.81
C THR A 38 12.27 5.21 -12.20
N LYS A 39 11.80 5.88 -11.14
CA LYS A 39 10.60 5.50 -10.37
C LYS A 39 10.76 4.10 -9.79
N THR A 40 11.88 3.88 -9.12
CA THR A 40 12.23 2.61 -8.50
C THR A 40 12.64 2.83 -7.05
N ILE A 41 12.12 2.00 -6.16
CA ILE A 41 12.63 1.83 -4.80
C ILE A 41 13.46 0.56 -4.80
N LYS A 42 14.77 0.72 -4.60
CA LYS A 42 15.71 -0.41 -4.48
C LYS A 42 15.88 -0.77 -3.02
N LEU A 43 15.90 -2.06 -2.72
CA LEU A 43 16.16 -2.60 -1.39
C LEU A 43 17.31 -3.60 -1.49
N SER A 44 18.23 -3.54 -0.54
CA SER A 44 19.31 -4.52 -0.45
C SER A 44 18.75 -5.89 -0.03
N ASN A 45 19.28 -6.96 -0.62
CA ASN A 45 19.06 -8.33 -0.17
C ASN A 45 19.98 -8.75 0.98
N ASN A 46 21.05 -8.00 1.22
CA ASN A 46 22.01 -8.24 2.29
C ASN A 46 21.54 -7.72 3.65
N LEU A 47 20.23 -7.70 3.91
CA LEU A 47 19.64 -7.23 5.15
C LEU A 47 19.46 -8.36 6.16
N GLN A 48 19.80 -8.08 7.42
CA GLN A 48 19.85 -9.06 8.49
C GLN A 48 18.48 -9.67 8.85
N SER A 49 17.37 -8.99 8.54
CA SER A 49 16.03 -9.52 8.80
C SER A 49 14.96 -8.92 7.89
N GLN A 50 13.86 -9.65 7.75
CA GLN A 50 12.66 -9.17 7.05
C GLN A 50 12.11 -7.88 7.67
N ARG A 51 12.16 -7.73 9.00
CA ARG A 51 11.72 -6.50 9.68
C ARG A 51 12.55 -5.29 9.27
N VAL A 52 13.86 -5.45 9.14
CA VAL A 52 14.75 -4.38 8.66
C VAL A 52 14.38 -4.02 7.21
N LYS A 53 14.21 -5.00 6.33
CA LYS A 53 13.80 -4.76 4.93
C LYS A 53 12.46 -4.03 4.82
N GLU A 54 11.48 -4.39 5.63
CA GLU A 54 10.18 -3.72 5.69
C GLU A 54 10.27 -2.27 6.19
N ALA A 55 11.06 -2.02 7.24
CA ALA A 55 11.29 -0.66 7.74
C ALA A 55 12.05 0.20 6.71
N THR A 56 13.06 -0.35 6.05
CA THR A 56 13.79 0.30 4.94
C THR A 56 12.84 0.63 3.78
N PHE A 57 11.94 -0.29 3.41
CA PHE A 57 10.93 0.01 2.39
C PHE A 57 10.06 1.21 2.78
N LEU A 58 9.59 1.28 4.03
CA LEU A 58 8.80 2.42 4.50
C LEU A 58 9.61 3.71 4.52
N HIS A 59 10.90 3.66 4.87
CA HIS A 59 11.81 4.81 4.81
C HIS A 59 11.89 5.38 3.39
N GLU A 60 12.17 4.55 2.38
CA GLU A 60 12.21 5.00 0.98
C GLU A 60 10.83 5.46 0.46
N LEU A 61 9.75 4.84 0.94
CA LEU A 61 8.39 5.26 0.61
C LEU A 61 8.09 6.66 1.15
N PHE A 62 8.53 6.98 2.37
CA PHE A 62 8.36 8.30 2.95
C PHE A 62 9.16 9.38 2.22
N HIS A 63 10.38 9.09 1.76
CA HIS A 63 11.11 9.98 0.86
C HIS A 63 10.31 10.30 -0.42
N CYS A 64 9.69 9.28 -1.02
CA CYS A 64 8.81 9.48 -2.17
C CYS A 64 7.60 10.37 -1.85
N ILE A 65 6.98 10.21 -0.66
CA ILE A 65 5.86 11.03 -0.20
C ILE A 65 6.30 12.48 0.06
N PHE A 66 7.43 12.69 0.74
CA PHE A 66 7.95 14.02 1.05
C PHE A 66 8.23 14.79 -0.23
N ARG A 67 8.91 14.14 -1.19
CA ARG A 67 9.15 14.72 -2.51
C ARG A 67 7.87 15.07 -3.25
N ASP A 68 6.88 14.17 -3.28
CA ASP A 68 5.59 14.42 -3.95
C ASP A 68 4.83 15.60 -3.34
N ARG A 69 4.90 15.75 -2.01
CA ARG A 69 4.20 16.80 -1.27
C ARG A 69 5.00 18.08 -1.11
N CYS A 70 6.19 18.15 -1.69
CA CYS A 70 7.13 19.28 -1.54
C CYS A 70 7.35 19.63 -0.06
N ILE A 71 7.48 18.59 0.79
CA ILE A 71 7.82 18.76 2.20
C ILE A 71 9.33 18.97 2.26
N GLU A 72 9.74 20.15 2.71
CA GLU A 72 11.14 20.50 2.91
C GLU A 72 11.42 20.58 4.43
N SER A 73 12.51 19.95 4.87
CA SER A 73 12.94 19.94 6.26
C SER A 73 14.46 19.83 6.32
N GLU A 74 15.09 20.58 7.22
CA GLU A 74 16.53 20.46 7.48
C GLU A 74 16.89 19.06 8.03
N ASP A 75 15.95 18.44 8.75
CA ASP A 75 16.08 17.10 9.34
C ASP A 75 15.21 16.04 8.63
N GLU A 76 15.09 16.11 7.30
CA GLU A 76 14.25 15.17 6.51
C GLU A 76 14.54 13.70 6.86
N GLU A 77 15.81 13.28 6.84
CA GLU A 77 16.23 11.91 7.15
C GLU A 77 15.74 11.43 8.53
N TYR A 78 15.82 12.31 9.54
CA TYR A 78 15.33 12.00 10.88
C TYR A 78 13.81 11.82 10.88
N LEU A 79 13.07 12.74 10.25
CA LEU A 79 11.61 12.65 10.16
C LEU A 79 11.17 11.39 9.41
N VAL A 80 11.79 11.11 8.27
CA VAL A 80 11.53 9.91 7.47
C VAL A 80 11.81 8.65 8.28
N ASP A 81 12.93 8.57 8.99
CA ASP A 81 13.29 7.42 9.81
C ASP A 81 12.31 7.17 10.97
N VAL A 82 11.95 8.21 11.74
CA VAL A 82 11.02 8.04 12.86
C VAL A 82 9.60 7.70 12.39
N LEU A 83 9.15 8.28 11.27
CA LEU A 83 7.84 7.97 10.69
C LEU A 83 7.80 6.55 10.12
N ALA A 84 8.86 6.13 9.43
CA ALA A 84 8.97 4.78 8.90
C ALA A 84 8.95 3.73 10.00
N LYS A 85 9.78 3.90 11.04
CA LYS A 85 9.84 2.99 12.19
C LYS A 85 8.53 2.96 12.99
N GLY A 86 7.95 4.13 13.25
CA GLY A 86 6.67 4.23 13.97
C GLY A 86 5.53 3.55 13.21
N LEU A 87 5.39 3.84 11.91
CA LEU A 87 4.36 3.24 11.07
C LEU A 87 4.57 1.73 10.88
N HIS A 88 5.83 1.29 10.72
CA HIS A 88 6.19 -0.13 10.63
C HIS A 88 5.65 -0.91 11.81
N GLN A 89 5.90 -0.42 13.03
CA GLN A 89 5.43 -1.07 14.25
C GLN A 89 3.90 -1.12 14.32
N VAL A 90 3.22 -0.01 13.99
CA VAL A 90 1.75 0.03 13.95
C VAL A 90 1.18 -1.00 12.97
N ILE A 91 1.76 -1.12 11.77
CA ILE A 91 1.32 -2.10 10.77
C ILE A 91 1.53 -3.53 11.25
N ILE A 92 2.69 -3.85 11.82
CA ILE A 92 3.01 -5.21 12.28
C ILE A 92 2.08 -5.65 13.41
N ASP A 93 1.86 -4.78 14.40
CA ASP A 93 1.07 -5.12 15.58
C ASP A 93 -0.44 -5.09 15.29
N ASN A 94 -0.86 -4.36 14.26
CA ASN A 94 -2.26 -4.16 13.90
C ASN A 94 -2.51 -4.45 12.41
N PRO A 95 -2.25 -5.68 11.91
CA PRO A 95 -2.27 -5.98 10.47
C PRO A 95 -3.62 -5.70 9.80
N LYS A 96 -4.72 -5.75 10.57
CA LYS A 96 -6.08 -5.51 10.09
C LYS A 96 -6.40 -4.04 9.79
N ILE A 97 -5.61 -3.07 10.27
CA ILE A 97 -5.88 -1.63 10.05
C ILE A 97 -5.86 -1.28 8.56
N PHE A 98 -5.04 -1.98 7.77
CA PHE A 98 -4.85 -1.72 6.34
C PHE A 98 -5.43 -2.83 5.45
N GLU A 99 -6.18 -3.78 6.01
CA GLU A 99 -6.85 -4.82 5.25
C GLU A 99 -8.15 -4.28 4.61
N CYS A 100 -8.22 -4.29 3.28
CA CYS A 100 -9.47 -4.03 2.59
C CYS A 100 -10.26 -5.34 2.46
N LYS A 101 -11.44 -5.43 3.10
CA LYS A 101 -12.38 -6.54 2.88
C LYS A 101 -12.80 -6.49 1.41
N LYS A 102 -12.43 -7.50 0.61
CA LYS A 102 -12.87 -7.61 -0.78
C LYS A 102 -14.39 -7.41 -0.83
N LYS A 103 -14.88 -6.57 -1.76
CA LYS A 103 -16.31 -6.49 -2.03
C LYS A 103 -16.80 -7.91 -2.32
N VAL A 104 -17.76 -8.37 -1.53
CA VAL A 104 -18.55 -9.56 -1.88
C VAL A 104 -19.14 -9.27 -3.25
N ASN A 105 -18.95 -10.18 -4.21
CA ASN A 105 -19.70 -10.13 -5.47
C ASN A 105 -21.18 -10.28 -5.08
N CYS A 106 -21.89 -9.17 -4.96
CA CYS A 106 -23.34 -9.20 -4.94
C CYS A 106 -23.75 -9.60 -6.36
N ASN A 107 -24.00 -10.88 -6.59
CA ASN A 107 -24.78 -11.29 -7.75
C ASN A 107 -26.09 -10.48 -7.70
N PRO A 108 -26.53 -9.86 -8.81
CA PRO A 108 -27.79 -9.14 -8.82
C PRO A 108 -28.89 -10.11 -8.37
N ILE A 109 -29.61 -9.73 -7.31
CA ILE A 109 -30.76 -10.49 -6.83
C ILE A 109 -31.76 -10.49 -7.98
N THR A 110 -31.86 -11.58 -8.73
CA THR A 110 -32.99 -11.80 -9.64
C THR A 110 -34.22 -11.99 -8.76
N TYR A 111 -35.10 -10.99 -8.73
CA TYR A 111 -36.42 -11.20 -8.17
C TYR A 111 -37.10 -12.28 -9.02
N PRO A 112 -37.69 -13.32 -8.42
CA PRO A 112 -38.54 -14.22 -9.19
C PRO A 112 -39.67 -13.36 -9.76
N SER A 113 -39.76 -13.28 -11.09
CA SER A 113 -40.93 -12.71 -11.75
C SER A 113 -42.14 -13.47 -11.23
N ILE A 114 -43.02 -12.78 -10.50
CA ILE A 114 -44.30 -13.33 -10.08
C ILE A 114 -45.03 -13.73 -11.37
N PRO A 115 -45.36 -15.01 -11.56
CA PRO A 115 -46.10 -15.40 -12.75
C PRO A 115 -47.47 -14.69 -12.73
N PRO A 116 -47.97 -14.26 -13.90
CA PRO A 116 -49.13 -13.35 -14.00
C PRO A 116 -50.41 -13.92 -13.37
N ASP A 117 -50.48 -15.24 -13.17
CA ASP A 117 -51.58 -15.96 -12.52
C ASP A 117 -51.73 -15.66 -11.01
N LYS A 118 -50.70 -15.12 -10.35
CA LYS A 118 -50.77 -14.77 -8.92
C LYS A 118 -51.20 -13.33 -8.62
N LEU A 119 -51.30 -12.47 -9.63
CA LEU A 119 -51.74 -11.06 -9.47
C LEU A 119 -53.25 -10.94 -9.21
N GLU A 120 -54.08 -11.81 -9.79
CA GLU A 120 -55.54 -11.73 -9.65
C GLU A 120 -56.06 -12.08 -8.24
N SER A 121 -55.25 -12.73 -7.39
CA SER A 121 -55.66 -13.11 -6.04
C SER A 121 -55.58 -11.97 -5.00
N ILE A 122 -54.95 -10.85 -5.35
CA ILE A 122 -54.74 -9.70 -4.45
C ILE A 122 -55.83 -8.64 -4.61
N GLU A 123 -56.41 -8.49 -5.81
CA GLU A 123 -57.43 -7.46 -6.08
C GLU A 123 -58.83 -7.79 -5.53
N LEU A 124 -59.09 -9.04 -5.13
CA LEU A 124 -60.41 -9.48 -4.62
C LEU A 124 -60.57 -9.43 -3.09
N ARG A 125 -59.58 -8.90 -2.35
CA ARG A 125 -59.70 -8.65 -0.89
C ARG A 125 -59.88 -7.17 -0.54
N GLY A 126 -60.07 -6.32 -1.55
CA GLY A 126 -60.18 -4.86 -1.41
C GLY A 126 -61.54 -4.27 -1.80
N MET A 127 -62.59 -5.07 -2.01
CA MET A 127 -63.96 -4.61 -2.25
C MET A 127 -64.97 -5.48 -1.49
#